data_AF-A0A970G1Z8-F1
#
_entry.id   AF-A0A970G1Z8-F1
#
_cell.length_a   1.000
_cell.length_b   1.000
_cell.length_c   1.000
_cell.angle_alpha   90.00
_cell.angle_beta   90.00
_cell.angle_gamma   90.00
#
_symmetry.space_group_name_H-M   'P 1'
#
loop_
_entity.id
_entity.type
_entity.pdbx_description
1 polymer ?
#
loop_
_entity_poly.entity_id
_entity_poly.type
_entity_poly.pdbx_seq_one_letter_code
_entity_poly.pdbx_strand_id
1 'polypeptide(L)'
;MKLQKSALNALILSALIALAALALTLLGTGLKFNFGAEATINYGAIWLAILACAVTGFVFAWVRYGLPGAVALASATLHDLLLSLALCAILSLVFKLSSYLPALLIAGAAFTYMFSIPVIRDARQNVKSTANLNRNEAARLAVASTRKVKMIVVVVSVLVFAAFIISGNLAMVGNILPLITGLLAAALSSCLITPYVWAAVPAKRSKTR
;
A
#
# COMPACT_ATOMS: atom_id res chain seq x y z
N MET A 1 -11.46 15.99 16.22
CA MET A 1 -10.42 15.14 15.62
C MET A 1 -9.68 15.99 14.58
N LYS A 2 -8.50 16.55 14.89
CA LYS A 2 -7.75 17.36 13.90
C LYS A 2 -6.99 16.40 12.98
N LEU A 3 -7.33 16.38 11.69
CA LEU A 3 -6.53 15.72 10.66
C LEU A 3 -5.08 16.24 10.78
N GLN A 4 -4.10 15.34 10.92
CA GLN A 4 -2.72 15.77 10.73
C GLN A 4 -2.60 16.26 9.29
N LYS A 5 -2.29 17.55 9.11
CA LYS A 5 -2.27 18.24 7.82
C LYS A 5 -1.48 17.46 6.76
N SER A 6 -0.42 16.76 7.17
CA SER A 6 0.41 15.88 6.32
C SER A 6 -0.35 14.65 5.78
N ALA A 7 -1.12 13.95 6.62
CA ALA A 7 -1.89 12.78 6.19
C ALA A 7 -3.03 13.18 5.23
N LEU A 8 -3.68 14.32 5.50
CA LEU A 8 -4.71 14.87 4.61
C LEU A 8 -4.12 15.26 3.25
N ASN A 9 -2.97 15.94 3.24
CA ASN A 9 -2.31 16.34 1.99
C ASN A 9 -1.89 15.13 1.15
N ALA A 10 -1.40 14.06 1.78
CA ALA A 10 -1.06 12.83 1.07
C ALA A 10 -2.30 12.13 0.51
N LEU A 11 -3.40 12.07 1.26
CA LEU A 11 -4.67 11.53 0.75
C LEU A 11 -5.21 12.34 -0.42
N ILE A 12 -5.15 13.68 -0.34
CA ILE A 12 -5.56 14.57 -1.43
C ILE A 12 -4.68 14.32 -2.67
N LEU A 13 -3.36 14.24 -2.49
CA LEU A 13 -2.44 13.97 -3.59
C LEU A 13 -2.70 12.60 -4.24
N SER A 14 -2.86 11.54 -3.44
CA SER A 14 -3.22 10.20 -3.93
C SER A 14 -4.55 10.23 -4.69
N ALA A 15 -5.55 10.93 -4.17
CA ALA A 15 -6.85 11.06 -4.81
C ALA A 15 -6.79 11.83 -6.14
N LEU A 16 -6.00 12.90 -6.21
CA LEU A 16 -5.77 13.66 -7.44
C LEU A 16 -5.07 12.79 -8.49
N ILE A 17 -4.08 12.00 -8.10
CA ILE A 17 -3.39 11.06 -9.00
C ILE A 17 -4.39 10.01 -9.52
N ALA A 18 -5.25 9.46 -8.65
CA ALA A 18 -6.27 8.50 -9.04
C ALA A 18 -7.31 9.11 -10.00
N LEU A 19 -7.75 10.34 -9.76
CA LEU A 19 -8.68 11.06 -10.64
C LEU A 19 -8.04 11.38 -12.00
N ALA A 20 -6.77 11.78 -12.02
CA ALA A 20 -6.03 12.00 -13.26
C ALA A 20 -5.91 10.70 -14.07
N ALA A 21 -5.57 9.58 -13.42
CA ALA A 21 -5.54 8.28 -14.07
C ALA A 21 -6.91 7.86 -14.64
N LEU A 22 -8.00 8.12 -13.89
CA LEU A 22 -9.36 7.86 -14.35
C LEU A 22 -9.73 8.71 -15.58
N ALA A 23 -9.41 10.01 -15.56
CA ALA A 23 -9.65 10.92 -16.68
C ALA A 23 -8.88 10.49 -17.94
N LEU A 24 -7.60 10.13 -17.80
CA LEU A 24 -6.78 9.59 -18.90
C LEU A 24 -7.37 8.29 -19.45
N THR A 25 -7.93 7.43 -18.58
CA THR A 25 -8.60 6.20 -19.00
C THR A 25 -9.87 6.46 -19.81
N LEU A 26 -10.70 7.41 -19.37
CA LEU A 26 -11.95 7.79 -20.07
C LEU A 26 -11.71 8.46 -21.42
N LEU A 27 -10.59 9.18 -21.58
CA LEU A 27 -10.22 9.87 -22.84
C LEU A 27 -9.68 8.92 -23.92
N GLY A 28 -9.66 7.61 -23.70
CA GLY A 28 -9.14 6.63 -24.68
C GLY A 28 -7.63 6.71 -24.92
N THR A 29 -6.95 7.64 -24.24
CA THR A 29 -5.50 7.75 -24.14
C THR A 29 -4.94 6.92 -23.00
N GLY A 30 -5.80 6.23 -22.24
CA GLY A 30 -5.46 5.35 -21.14
C GLY A 30 -4.87 4.00 -21.55
N LEU A 31 -4.34 3.31 -20.54
CA LEU A 31 -3.68 2.00 -20.57
C LEU A 31 -3.86 1.14 -21.83
N LYS A 32 -2.81 1.04 -22.64
CA LYS A 32 -2.63 -0.02 -23.64
C LYS A 32 -1.66 -1.06 -23.08
N PHE A 33 -2.16 -2.07 -22.39
CA PHE A 33 -1.35 -3.24 -22.05
C PHE A 33 -1.27 -4.14 -23.28
N ASN A 34 -0.12 -4.21 -23.96
CA ASN A 34 0.14 -5.36 -24.82
C ASN A 34 0.54 -6.53 -23.94
N PHE A 35 -0.43 -7.38 -23.68
CA PHE A 35 -0.13 -8.76 -23.35
C PHE A 35 0.37 -9.42 -24.64
N GLY A 36 1.27 -10.41 -24.52
CA GLY A 36 1.43 -11.36 -25.62
C GLY A 36 0.03 -11.79 -26.11
N ALA A 37 -0.13 -11.91 -27.43
CA ALA A 37 -1.41 -12.13 -28.10
C ALA A 37 -2.37 -12.99 -27.25
N GLU A 38 -3.56 -12.46 -26.94
CA GLU A 38 -4.68 -13.13 -26.23
C GLU A 38 -4.89 -12.94 -24.71
N ALA A 39 -4.37 -11.90 -24.03
CA ALA A 39 -4.90 -11.56 -22.70
C ALA A 39 -5.59 -10.18 -22.68
N THR A 40 -6.91 -10.20 -22.75
CA THR A 40 -7.77 -9.04 -22.49
C THR A 40 -7.70 -8.69 -21.00
N ILE A 41 -7.62 -7.40 -20.65
CA ILE A 41 -7.71 -6.97 -19.24
C ILE A 41 -9.10 -7.33 -18.72
N ASN A 42 -9.18 -8.34 -17.85
CA ASN A 42 -10.40 -8.54 -17.08
C ASN A 42 -10.35 -7.60 -15.86
N TYR A 43 -10.86 -6.37 -16.04
CA TYR A 43 -10.97 -5.39 -14.96
C TYR A 43 -11.72 -5.97 -13.76
N GLY A 44 -12.74 -6.81 -13.98
CA GLY A 44 -13.47 -7.50 -12.93
C GLY A 44 -12.56 -8.36 -12.06
N ALA A 45 -11.68 -9.15 -12.68
CA ALA A 45 -10.70 -9.98 -11.96
C ALA A 45 -9.72 -9.15 -11.13
N ILE A 46 -9.27 -7.99 -11.62
CA ILE A 46 -8.39 -7.08 -10.88
C ILE A 46 -9.10 -6.51 -9.66
N TRP A 47 -10.32 -6.02 -9.82
CA TRP A 47 -11.11 -5.47 -8.70
C TRP A 47 -11.39 -6.54 -7.64
N LEU A 48 -11.74 -7.76 -8.06
CA LEU A 48 -11.92 -8.89 -7.16
C LEU A 48 -10.62 -9.27 -6.44
N ALA A 49 -9.48 -9.23 -7.11
CA ALA A 49 -8.18 -9.51 -6.49
C ALA A 49 -7.80 -8.45 -5.45
N ILE A 50 -8.00 -7.15 -5.75
CA ILE A 50 -7.79 -6.05 -4.80
C ILE A 50 -8.69 -6.22 -3.57
N LEU A 51 -9.96 -6.52 -3.80
CA LEU A 51 -10.92 -6.77 -2.72
C LEU A 51 -10.52 -7.98 -1.88
N ALA A 52 -10.14 -9.09 -2.53
CA ALA A 52 -9.68 -10.30 -1.86
C ALA A 52 -8.43 -10.04 -1.00
N CYS A 53 -7.45 -9.28 -1.49
CA CYS A 53 -6.30 -8.85 -0.71
C CYS A 53 -6.70 -8.02 0.52
N ALA A 54 -7.57 -7.03 0.34
CA ALA A 54 -8.03 -6.17 1.42
C ALA A 54 -8.80 -6.96 2.50
N VAL A 55 -9.71 -7.86 2.08
CA VAL A 55 -10.50 -8.71 2.98
C VAL A 55 -9.60 -9.70 3.70
N THR A 56 -8.65 -10.33 3.00
CA THR A 56 -7.71 -11.28 3.61
C THR A 56 -6.81 -10.57 4.63
N GLY A 57 -6.28 -9.38 4.29
CA GLY A 57 -5.53 -8.53 5.21
C GLY A 57 -6.35 -8.12 6.42
N PHE A 58 -7.61 -7.74 6.22
CA PHE A 58 -8.55 -7.44 7.30
C PHE A 58 -8.71 -8.62 8.25
N VAL A 59 -9.08 -9.80 7.75
CA VAL A 59 -9.33 -11.00 8.57
C VAL A 59 -8.07 -11.38 9.35
N PHE A 60 -6.92 -11.42 8.68
CA PHE A 60 -5.64 -11.70 9.32
C PHE A 60 -5.34 -10.72 10.47
N ALA A 61 -5.41 -9.41 10.20
CA ALA A 61 -5.08 -8.41 11.21
C ALA A 61 -6.15 -8.31 12.30
N TRP A 62 -7.40 -8.67 12.02
CA TRP A 62 -8.45 -8.79 13.02
C TRP A 62 -8.10 -9.85 14.06
N VAL A 63 -7.82 -11.06 13.59
CA VAL A 63 -7.48 -12.19 14.46
C VAL A 63 -6.20 -11.89 15.27
N ARG A 64 -5.21 -11.25 14.64
CA ARG A 64 -3.89 -11.04 15.25
C ARG A 64 -3.78 -9.78 16.13
N TYR A 65 -4.40 -8.68 15.72
CA TYR A 65 -4.21 -7.34 16.28
C TYR A 65 -5.50 -6.65 16.74
N GLY A 66 -6.67 -7.25 16.48
CA GLY A 66 -7.99 -6.70 16.79
C GLY A 66 -8.49 -5.70 15.75
N LEU A 67 -9.71 -5.21 15.96
CA LEU A 67 -10.42 -4.30 15.05
C LEU A 67 -9.59 -3.09 14.56
N PRO A 68 -8.84 -2.35 15.40
CA PRO A 68 -8.03 -1.23 14.91
C PRO A 68 -6.91 -1.65 13.96
N GLY A 69 -6.30 -2.82 14.19
CA GLY A 69 -5.29 -3.37 13.30
C GLY A 69 -5.90 -3.85 11.98
N ALA A 70 -7.08 -4.49 12.04
CA ALA A 70 -7.81 -4.96 10.87
C ALA A 70 -8.13 -3.84 9.89
N VAL A 71 -8.77 -2.78 10.39
CA VAL A 71 -9.17 -1.63 9.57
C VAL A 71 -7.95 -0.89 9.05
N ALA A 72 -6.91 -0.72 9.86
CA ALA A 72 -5.67 -0.06 9.42
C ALA A 72 -4.98 -0.82 8.28
N LEU A 73 -4.85 -2.15 8.39
CA LEU A 73 -4.21 -2.95 7.35
C LEU A 73 -5.05 -2.98 6.07
N ALA A 74 -6.37 -3.19 6.19
CA ALA A 74 -7.26 -3.20 5.03
C ALA A 74 -7.24 -1.87 4.27
N SER A 75 -7.31 -0.75 4.99
CA SER A 75 -7.23 0.59 4.39
C SER A 75 -5.89 0.86 3.72
N ALA A 76 -4.78 0.43 4.32
CA ALA A 76 -3.46 0.53 3.71
C ALA A 76 -3.37 -0.32 2.43
N THR A 77 -3.86 -1.55 2.45
CA THR A 77 -3.87 -2.45 1.28
C THR A 77 -4.71 -1.88 0.13
N LEU A 78 -5.90 -1.37 0.42
CA LEU A 78 -6.74 -0.72 -0.60
C LEU A 78 -6.03 0.52 -1.17
N HIS A 79 -5.53 1.40 -0.31
CA HIS A 79 -4.82 2.58 -0.78
C HIS A 79 -3.62 2.21 -1.67
N ASP A 80 -2.79 1.26 -1.23
CA ASP A 80 -1.53 0.95 -1.90
C ASP A 80 -1.76 0.31 -3.27
N LEU A 81 -2.71 -0.62 -3.38
CA LEU A 81 -3.03 -1.27 -4.64
C LEU A 81 -3.69 -0.31 -5.63
N LEU A 82 -4.58 0.57 -5.16
CA LEU A 82 -5.23 1.56 -6.02
C LEU A 82 -4.25 2.65 -6.49
N LEU A 83 -3.40 3.14 -5.59
CA LEU A 83 -2.37 4.11 -5.94
C LEU A 83 -1.36 3.50 -6.90
N SER A 84 -0.94 2.25 -6.66
CA SER A 84 -0.03 1.54 -7.56
C SER A 84 -0.65 1.33 -8.93
N LEU A 85 -1.92 0.94 -9.00
CA LEU A 85 -2.64 0.79 -10.27
C LEU A 85 -2.68 2.12 -11.03
N ALA A 86 -2.98 3.23 -10.35
CA ALA A 86 -2.99 4.56 -10.95
C ALA A 86 -1.60 5.02 -11.44
N LEU A 87 -0.56 4.80 -10.63
CA LEU A 87 0.82 5.14 -11.01
C LEU A 87 1.30 4.30 -12.19
N CYS A 88 1.03 2.99 -12.19
CA CYS A 88 1.32 2.14 -13.33
C CYS A 88 0.58 2.62 -14.58
N ALA A 89 -0.69 3.00 -14.45
CA ALA A 89 -1.46 3.52 -15.57
C ALA A 89 -0.78 4.74 -16.22
N ILE A 90 -0.38 5.71 -15.40
CA ILE A 90 0.28 6.94 -15.88
C ILE A 90 1.66 6.63 -16.48
N LEU A 91 2.48 5.85 -15.78
CA LEU A 91 3.85 5.56 -16.20
C LEU A 91 3.89 4.69 -17.46
N SER A 92 2.98 3.74 -17.60
CA SER A 92 2.84 2.94 -18.83
C SER A 92 2.52 3.81 -20.05
N LEU A 93 1.76 4.90 -19.90
CA LEU A 93 1.49 5.84 -20.98
C LEU A 93 2.73 6.66 -21.36
N VAL A 94 3.43 7.20 -20.36
CA VAL A 94 4.62 8.03 -20.56
C VAL A 94 5.72 7.25 -21.27
N PHE A 95 5.95 6.00 -20.85
CA PHE A 95 7.05 5.17 -21.36
C PHE A 95 6.63 4.20 -22.46
N LYS A 96 5.36 4.23 -22.90
CA LYS A 96 4.79 3.30 -23.90
C LYS A 96 5.05 1.83 -23.55
N LEU A 97 4.99 1.50 -22.27
CA LEU A 97 5.30 0.16 -21.77
C LEU A 97 4.07 -0.74 -21.86
N SER A 98 4.24 -1.91 -22.46
CA SER A 98 3.28 -3.00 -22.40
C SER A 98 3.71 -4.03 -21.35
N SER A 99 2.93 -4.17 -20.28
CA SER A 99 3.38 -4.89 -19.07
C SER A 99 2.31 -5.82 -18.48
N TYR A 100 2.78 -6.91 -17.86
CA TYR A 100 2.00 -7.90 -17.12
C TYR A 100 1.55 -7.34 -15.76
N LEU A 101 0.58 -6.43 -15.78
CA LEU A 101 0.23 -5.62 -14.61
C LEU A 101 -0.46 -6.35 -13.45
N PRO A 102 -1.44 -7.25 -13.64
CA PRO A 102 -2.26 -7.73 -12.53
C PRO A 102 -1.50 -8.53 -11.47
N ALA A 103 -0.67 -9.50 -11.87
CA ALA A 103 0.01 -10.39 -10.93
C ALA A 103 1.07 -9.63 -10.09
N LEU A 104 1.83 -8.74 -10.72
CA LEU A 104 2.88 -7.97 -10.05
C LEU A 104 2.32 -6.80 -9.25
N LEU A 105 1.16 -6.25 -9.64
CA LEU A 105 0.41 -5.30 -8.82
C LEU A 105 -0.01 -5.95 -7.50
N ILE A 106 -0.57 -7.16 -7.56
CA ILE A 106 -0.96 -7.91 -6.35
C ILE A 106 0.26 -8.33 -5.52
N ALA A 107 1.37 -8.71 -6.15
CA ALA A 107 2.64 -8.95 -5.45
C ALA A 107 3.12 -7.72 -4.66
N GLY A 108 2.81 -6.51 -5.14
CA GLY A 108 3.05 -5.25 -4.43
C GLY A 108 2.39 -5.17 -3.05
N ALA A 109 1.28 -5.91 -2.81
CA ALA A 109 0.66 -5.98 -1.49
C ALA A 109 1.61 -6.54 -0.42
N ALA A 110 2.59 -7.36 -0.80
CA ALA A 110 3.59 -7.86 0.15
C ALA A 110 4.33 -6.71 0.87
N PHE A 111 4.64 -5.62 0.15
CA PHE A 111 5.26 -4.44 0.75
C PHE A 111 4.34 -3.78 1.77
N THR A 112 3.04 -3.65 1.48
CA THR A 112 2.07 -3.12 2.44
C THR A 112 2.13 -3.87 3.77
N TYR A 113 2.26 -5.20 3.72
CA TYR A 113 2.32 -6.02 4.92
C TYR A 113 3.67 -5.84 5.64
N MET A 114 4.78 -5.86 4.90
CA MET A 114 6.13 -5.65 5.45
C MET A 114 6.28 -4.29 6.14
N PHE A 115 5.61 -3.24 5.64
CA PHE A 115 5.69 -1.91 6.25
C PHE A 115 4.61 -1.65 7.32
N SER A 116 3.37 -2.09 7.10
CA SER A 116 2.24 -1.74 7.99
C SER A 116 2.14 -2.64 9.22
N ILE A 117 2.48 -3.93 9.11
CA ILE A 117 2.40 -4.84 10.26
C ILE A 117 3.31 -4.43 11.42
N PRO A 118 4.60 -4.08 11.20
CA PRO A 118 5.45 -3.59 12.27
C PRO A 118 4.86 -2.35 12.96
N VAL A 119 4.30 -1.41 12.19
CA VAL A 119 3.68 -0.19 12.75
C VAL A 119 2.47 -0.54 13.62
N ILE A 120 1.59 -1.43 13.15
CA ILE A 120 0.41 -1.88 13.91
C ILE A 120 0.83 -2.61 15.19
N ARG A 121 1.83 -3.50 15.09
CA ARG A 121 2.37 -4.26 16.22
C ARG A 121 2.93 -3.33 17.29
N ASP A 122 3.84 -2.45 16.90
CA ASP A 122 4.54 -1.54 17.82
C ASP A 122 3.55 -0.53 18.42
N ALA A 123 2.58 -0.01 17.65
CA ALA A 123 1.55 0.91 18.16
C ALA A 123 0.68 0.24 19.23
N ARG A 124 0.31 -1.04 19.02
CA ARG A 124 -0.42 -1.83 20.01
C ARG A 124 0.43 -2.12 21.25
N GLN A 125 1.72 -2.39 21.08
CA GLN A 125 2.64 -2.60 22.21
C GLN A 125 2.81 -1.33 23.03
N ASN A 126 3.02 -0.17 22.39
CA ASN A 126 3.17 1.13 23.06
C ASN A 126 1.97 1.47 23.97
N VAL A 127 0.73 1.25 23.50
CA VAL A 127 -0.47 1.47 24.32
C VAL A 127 -0.58 0.47 25.48
N LYS A 128 -0.02 -0.73 25.35
CA LYS A 128 -0.04 -1.75 26.41
C LYS A 128 1.05 -1.54 27.45
N SER A 129 2.24 -1.13 27.03
CA SER A 129 3.41 -0.96 27.92
C SER A 129 3.39 0.35 28.68
N THR A 130 2.77 1.39 28.10
CA THR A 130 2.84 2.74 28.66
C THR A 130 1.46 3.19 29.13
N ALA A 131 1.31 3.27 30.45
CA ALA A 131 0.09 3.77 31.08
C ALA A 131 -0.21 5.20 30.60
N ASN A 132 -1.49 5.49 30.33
CA ASN A 132 -2.00 6.79 29.89
C ASN A 132 -1.45 7.33 28.56
N LEU A 133 -0.76 6.49 27.75
CA LEU A 133 -0.29 6.92 26.44
C LEU A 133 -1.44 7.11 25.46
N ASN A 134 -1.51 8.30 24.84
CA ASN A 134 -2.51 8.58 23.82
C ASN A 134 -2.29 7.70 22.58
N ARG A 135 -3.35 7.14 21.98
CA ARG A 135 -3.27 6.31 20.76
C ARG A 135 -2.56 7.01 19.61
N ASN A 136 -2.79 8.31 19.43
CA ASN A 136 -2.13 9.09 18.39
C ASN A 136 -0.61 9.16 18.61
N GLU A 137 -0.19 9.29 19.86
CA GLU A 137 1.21 9.33 20.24
C GLU A 137 1.86 7.95 20.12
N ALA A 138 1.17 6.90 20.57
CA ALA A 138 1.60 5.52 20.40
C ALA A 138 1.81 5.14 18.93
N ALA A 139 0.92 5.59 18.04
CA ALA A 139 1.06 5.40 16.59
C ALA A 139 2.24 6.16 16.01
N ARG A 140 2.48 7.41 16.45
CA ARG A 140 3.64 8.21 16.04
C ARG A 140 4.96 7.56 16.47
N LEU A 141 5.03 7.09 17.72
CA LEU A 141 6.19 6.37 18.24
C LEU A 141 6.45 5.08 17.46
N ALA A 142 5.40 4.36 17.06
CA ALA A 142 5.52 3.14 16.26
C ALA A 142 6.08 3.40 14.86
N VAL A 143 5.74 4.52 14.23
CA VAL A 143 6.34 4.90 12.94
C VAL A 143 7.84 5.18 13.12
N ALA A 144 8.22 5.84 14.21
CA ALA A 144 9.62 6.13 14.51
C ALA A 144 10.43 4.86 14.83
N SER A 145 9.90 3.96 15.67
CA SER A 145 10.57 2.71 16.07
C SER A 145 10.79 1.76 14.89
N THR A 146 9.87 1.75 13.93
CA THR A 146 9.93 0.85 12.78
C THR A 146 10.84 1.32 11.64
N ARG A 147 11.36 2.56 11.70
CA ARG A 147 12.16 3.16 10.61
C ARG A 147 13.31 2.28 10.13
N LYS A 148 14.03 1.60 11.04
CA LYS A 148 15.14 0.69 10.68
C LYS A 148 14.67 -0.48 9.83
N VAL A 149 13.58 -1.12 10.23
CA VAL A 149 12.97 -2.23 9.46
C VAL A 149 12.52 -1.74 8.10
N LYS A 150 11.88 -0.57 8.02
CA LYS A 150 11.45 0.03 6.75
C LYS A 150 12.64 0.26 5.81
N MET A 151 13.75 0.79 6.32
CA MET A 151 14.96 1.00 5.51
C MET A 151 15.54 -0.31 4.97
N ILE A 152 15.57 -1.38 5.79
CA ILE A 152 16.04 -2.70 5.33
C ILE A 152 15.15 -3.21 4.18
N VAL A 153 13.82 -3.13 4.32
CA VAL A 153 12.89 -3.53 3.25
C VAL A 153 13.17 -2.76 1.96
N VAL A 154 13.35 -1.44 2.05
CA VAL A 154 13.68 -0.61 0.87
C VAL A 154 15.00 -1.04 0.24
N VAL A 155 16.07 -1.20 1.03
CA VAL A 155 17.40 -1.59 0.53
C VAL A 155 17.33 -2.95 -0.17
N VAL A 156 16.72 -3.95 0.46
CA VAL A 156 16.58 -5.30 -0.13
C VAL A 156 15.75 -5.24 -1.42
N SER A 157 14.66 -4.46 -1.43
CA SER A 157 13.81 -4.32 -2.62
C SER A 157 14.57 -3.65 -3.78
N VAL A 158 15.37 -2.62 -3.49
CA VAL A 158 16.21 -1.97 -4.51
C VAL A 158 17.27 -2.92 -5.05
N LEU A 159 17.89 -3.75 -4.20
CA LEU A 159 18.84 -4.78 -4.66
C LEU A 159 18.17 -5.80 -5.59
N VAL A 160 16.95 -6.24 -5.24
CA VAL A 160 16.16 -7.13 -6.10
C VAL A 160 15.83 -6.42 -7.43
N PHE A 161 15.36 -5.18 -7.41
CA PHE A 161 15.08 -4.43 -8.63
C PHE A 161 16.32 -4.24 -9.49
N ALA A 162 17.48 -3.95 -8.89
CA ALA A 162 18.75 -3.84 -9.59
C ALA A 162 19.14 -5.18 -10.25
N ALA A 163 18.98 -6.30 -9.54
CA ALA A 163 19.22 -7.63 -10.11
C ALA A 163 18.30 -7.93 -11.29
N PHE A 164 17.01 -7.58 -11.20
CA PHE A 164 16.06 -7.71 -12.31
C PHE A 164 16.42 -6.83 -13.51
N ILE A 165 16.92 -5.62 -13.29
CA ILE A 165 17.33 -4.71 -14.37
C ILE A 165 18.61 -5.22 -15.05
N ILE A 166 19.58 -5.72 -14.29
CA ILE A 166 20.86 -6.22 -14.82
C ILE A 166 20.68 -7.56 -15.56
N SER A 167 19.84 -8.45 -15.03
CA SER A 167 19.62 -9.78 -15.61
C SER A 167 18.54 -9.81 -16.71
N GLY A 168 17.66 -8.83 -16.75
CA GLY A 168 16.53 -8.78 -17.68
C GLY A 168 16.83 -8.05 -19.00
N ASN A 169 16.00 -8.30 -20.02
CA ASN A 169 15.98 -7.49 -21.23
C ASN A 169 15.15 -6.19 -21.01
N LEU A 170 15.12 -5.29 -22.01
CA LEU A 170 14.32 -4.05 -21.96
C LEU A 170 12.83 -4.26 -21.64
N ALA A 171 12.25 -5.43 -21.97
CA ALA A 171 10.86 -5.74 -21.64
C ALA A 171 10.66 -6.03 -20.13
N MET A 172 11.69 -6.49 -19.41
CA MET A 172 11.61 -6.69 -17.96
C MET A 172 11.51 -5.38 -17.18
N VAL A 173 12.05 -4.27 -17.70
CA VAL A 173 11.95 -2.94 -17.07
C VAL A 173 10.49 -2.52 -16.91
N GLY A 174 9.65 -2.79 -17.92
CA GLY A 174 8.21 -2.53 -17.85
C GLY A 174 7.47 -3.41 -16.83
N ASN A 175 8.02 -4.60 -16.53
CA ASN A 175 7.42 -5.55 -15.60
C ASN A 175 7.74 -5.23 -14.13
N ILE A 176 8.83 -4.53 -13.83
CA ILE A 176 9.19 -4.17 -12.44
C ILE A 176 8.38 -2.97 -11.94
N LEU A 177 7.81 -2.19 -12.86
CA LEU A 177 7.07 -0.96 -12.57
C LEU A 177 5.98 -1.13 -11.49
N PRO A 178 5.11 -2.17 -11.52
CA PRO A 178 4.13 -2.40 -10.46
C PRO A 178 4.74 -2.65 -9.08
N LEU A 179 5.92 -3.27 -9.01
CA LEU A 179 6.61 -3.51 -7.75
C LEU A 179 7.21 -2.21 -7.20
N ILE A 180 7.75 -1.34 -8.06
CA ILE A 180 8.25 -0.02 -7.65
C ILE A 180 7.12 0.83 -7.12
N THR A 181 6.01 0.93 -7.85
CA THR A 181 4.85 1.72 -7.41
C THR A 181 4.24 1.15 -6.14
N GLY A 182 4.19 -0.18 -6.00
CA GLY A 182 3.78 -0.89 -4.78
C GLY A 182 4.65 -0.55 -3.58
N LEU A 183 5.97 -0.58 -3.76
CA LEU A 183 6.93 -0.23 -2.72
C LEU A 183 6.75 1.23 -2.26
N LEU A 184 6.63 2.16 -3.21
CA LEU A 184 6.44 3.58 -2.92
C LEU A 184 5.13 3.85 -2.18
N ALA A 185 4.03 3.26 -2.67
CA ALA A 185 2.72 3.40 -2.06
C ALA A 185 2.72 2.86 -0.61
N ALA A 186 3.29 1.68 -0.39
CA ALA A 186 3.39 1.07 0.93
C ALA A 186 4.31 1.83 1.90
N ALA A 187 5.41 2.39 1.40
CA ALA A 187 6.27 3.24 2.21
C ALA A 187 5.51 4.50 2.70
N LEU A 188 4.73 5.12 1.81
CA LEU A 188 3.91 6.29 2.12
C LEU A 188 2.76 5.94 3.10
N SER A 189 1.99 4.89 2.82
CA SER A 189 0.84 4.50 3.63
C SER A 189 1.25 4.10 5.04
N SER A 190 2.38 3.41 5.19
CA SER A 190 2.88 3.00 6.52
C SER A 190 3.32 4.16 7.42
N CYS A 191 3.56 5.33 6.86
CA CYS A 191 3.95 6.53 7.59
C CYS A 191 2.75 7.45 7.88
N LEU A 192 1.73 7.43 7.01
CA LEU A 192 0.64 8.41 7.06
C LEU A 192 -0.74 7.78 7.29
N ILE A 193 -1.04 6.68 6.61
CA ILE A 193 -2.38 6.06 6.60
C ILE A 193 -2.51 5.06 7.73
N THR A 194 -1.63 4.05 7.78
CA THR A 194 -1.64 3.00 8.81
C THR A 194 -1.68 3.56 10.24
N PRO A 195 -0.79 4.47 10.66
CA PRO A 195 -0.82 5.01 12.02
C PRO A 195 -2.08 5.85 12.29
N TYR A 196 -2.56 6.61 11.29
CA TYR A 196 -3.74 7.44 11.42
C TYR A 196 -5.02 6.60 11.59
N VAL A 197 -5.25 5.66 10.67
CA VAL A 197 -6.42 4.79 10.68
C VAL A 197 -6.43 3.95 11.95
N TRP A 198 -5.28 3.39 12.33
CA TRP A 198 -5.17 2.61 13.56
C TRP A 198 -5.53 3.45 14.80
N ALA A 199 -5.07 4.70 14.89
CA ALA A 199 -5.35 5.55 16.03
C ALA A 199 -6.82 6.03 16.07
N ALA A 200 -7.42 6.27 14.90
CA ALA A 200 -8.79 6.73 14.75
C ALA A 200 -9.83 5.65 15.12
N VAL A 201 -9.52 4.37 14.88
CA VAL A 201 -10.44 3.28 15.22
C VAL A 201 -10.40 3.01 16.72
N PRO A 202 -11.54 3.12 17.42
CA PRO A 202 -11.60 2.86 18.85
C PRO A 202 -11.33 1.37 19.13
N ALA A 203 -10.39 1.09 20.02
CA ALA A 203 -10.28 -0.23 20.61
C ALA A 203 -11.46 -0.42 21.58
N LYS A 204 -12.18 -1.54 21.50
CA LYS A 204 -13.09 -1.92 22.59
C LYS A 204 -12.27 -1.92 23.88
N ARG A 205 -12.62 -1.07 24.85
CA ARG A 205 -12.12 -1.20 26.21
C ARG A 205 -12.57 -2.58 26.69
N SER A 206 -11.63 -3.46 26.97
CA SER A 206 -11.94 -4.64 27.79
C SER A 206 -12.47 -4.10 29.11
N LYS A 207 -13.78 -4.22 29.33
CA LYS A 207 -14.36 -4.13 30.68
C LYS A 207 -13.92 -5.40 31.40
N THR A 208 -12.79 -5.32 32.06
CA THR A 208 -12.30 -6.28 33.07
C THR A 208 -11.77 -5.37 34.16
N ARG A 209 -12.63 -4.96 35.11
CA ARG A 209 -13.08 -5.69 36.31
C ARG A 209 -11.89 -6.08 37.17
#